data_AF-A0A9L0JAD8-F1
#
_entry.id   AF-A0A9L0JAD8-F1
#
_cell.length_a   1.000
_cell.length_b   1.000
_cell.length_c   1.000
_cell.angle_alpha   90.00
_cell.angle_beta   90.00
_cell.angle_gamma   90.00
#
_symmetry.space_group_name_H-M   'P 1'
#
loop_
_entity.id
_entity.type
_entity.pdbx_description
1 polymer ?
#
loop_
_entity_poly.entity_id
_entity_poly.type
_entity_poly.pdbx_seq_one_letter_code
_entity_poly.pdbx_strand_id
1 'polypeptide(L)'
;MALDPAEIPGHFGCLRTLTLLLFRALWEFEEQHLRHVEKDVLIPKIMREKARERCFEQVQDFTKCCKDSGVLMVVKCRKENSALKECLIAHYNDPAFYEECKMEYLKEREEFRKTGIPTKKRLQKLPTSM
;
A
#
# COMPACT_ATOMS: atom_id res chain seq x y z
N MET A 1 1.73 17.73 -22.63
CA MET A 1 2.22 17.13 -23.89
C MET A 1 3.28 16.11 -23.50
N ALA A 2 2.96 14.84 -23.75
CA ALA A 2 3.84 13.71 -23.52
C ALA A 2 5.11 13.86 -24.38
N LEU A 3 6.27 13.58 -23.80
CA LEU A 3 7.47 13.32 -24.59
C LEU A 3 7.60 11.80 -24.70
N ASP A 4 7.11 11.27 -25.82
CA ASP A 4 7.45 9.95 -26.31
C ASP A 4 8.95 9.91 -26.69
N PRO A 5 9.76 8.99 -26.17
CA PRO A 5 11.13 8.81 -26.61
C PRO A 5 11.20 7.62 -27.59
N ALA A 6 10.63 7.80 -28.77
CA ALA A 6 10.91 6.94 -29.92
C ALA A 6 11.54 7.81 -31.01
N GLU A 7 12.66 7.33 -31.57
CA GLU A 7 13.47 7.89 -32.68
C GLU A 7 14.54 8.94 -32.32
N ILE A 8 15.80 8.47 -32.15
CA ILE A 8 16.95 8.99 -32.94
C ILE A 8 17.91 7.83 -33.25
N PRO A 9 18.29 7.60 -34.54
CA PRO A 9 19.18 6.52 -34.98
C PRO A 9 20.68 6.91 -34.93
N GLY A 10 21.57 5.91 -34.84
CA GLY A 10 22.94 6.01 -35.37
C GLY A 10 24.11 6.18 -34.36
N HIS A 11 24.91 5.11 -34.26
CA HIS A 11 26.39 5.12 -34.28
C HIS A 11 27.29 5.49 -33.07
N PHE A 12 26.79 5.59 -31.83
CA PHE A 12 27.66 5.75 -30.62
C PHE A 12 27.41 4.68 -29.54
N GLY A 13 27.36 3.41 -29.94
CA GLY A 13 26.68 2.31 -29.23
C GLY A 13 27.36 1.63 -28.03
N CYS A 14 28.48 2.11 -27.48
CA CYS A 14 29.14 1.44 -26.33
C CYS A 14 29.27 2.30 -25.07
N LEU A 15 29.70 3.57 -25.17
CA LEU A 15 29.76 4.46 -24.01
C LEU A 15 28.37 4.98 -23.58
N ARG A 16 27.48 5.28 -24.54
CA ARG A 16 26.11 5.74 -24.23
C ARG A 16 25.32 4.68 -23.46
N THR A 17 25.52 3.41 -23.78
CA THR A 17 24.85 2.26 -23.15
C THR A 17 25.25 2.15 -21.68
N LEU A 18 26.53 2.30 -21.32
CA LEU A 18 26.95 2.22 -19.92
C LEU A 18 26.38 3.36 -19.06
N THR A 19 26.41 4.60 -19.57
CA THR A 19 25.77 5.75 -18.90
C THR A 19 24.26 5.59 -18.78
N LEU A 20 23.56 5.10 -19.82
CA LEU A 20 22.11 4.86 -19.78
C LEU A 20 21.75 3.71 -18.82
N LEU A 21 22.57 2.66 -18.74
CA LEU A 21 22.38 1.57 -17.78
C LEU A 21 22.62 2.03 -16.34
N LEU A 22 23.65 2.83 -16.08
CA LEU A 22 23.88 3.45 -14.78
C LEU A 22 22.74 4.39 -14.39
N PHE A 23 22.27 5.21 -15.33
CA PHE A 23 21.16 6.13 -15.09
C PHE A 23 19.84 5.38 -14.85
N ARG A 24 19.60 4.29 -15.58
CA ARG A 24 18.45 3.41 -15.37
C ARG A 24 18.52 2.70 -14.01
N ALA A 25 19.69 2.18 -13.63
CA ALA A 25 19.88 1.55 -12.32
C ALA A 25 19.73 2.55 -11.16
N LEU A 26 20.21 3.79 -11.31
CA LEU A 26 19.99 4.89 -10.36
C LEU A 26 18.51 5.25 -10.26
N TRP A 27 17.80 5.36 -11.39
CA TRP A 27 16.37 5.62 -11.42
C TRP A 27 15.56 4.51 -10.75
N GLU A 28 15.91 3.25 -11.02
CA GLU A 28 15.28 2.07 -10.44
C GLU A 28 15.54 1.96 -8.92
N PHE A 29 16.74 2.36 -8.47
CA PHE A 29 17.07 2.45 -7.05
C PHE A 29 16.27 3.56 -6.33
N GLU A 30 16.14 4.75 -6.93
CA GLU A 30 15.28 5.81 -6.39
C GLU A 30 13.80 5.42 -6.39
N GLU A 31 13.37 4.61 -7.37
CA GLU A 31 12.01 4.07 -7.44
C GLU A 31 11.70 3.02 -6.38
N GLN A 32 12.71 2.41 -5.76
CA GLN A 32 12.52 1.51 -4.62
C GLN A 32 12.73 2.21 -3.26
N HIS A 33 13.32 3.40 -3.26
CA HIS A 33 13.49 4.19 -2.05
C HIS A 33 12.14 4.68 -1.51
N LEU A 34 11.86 4.34 -0.25
CA LEU A 34 10.66 4.72 0.48
C LEU A 34 10.97 5.87 1.45
N ARG A 35 10.21 6.95 1.34
CA ARG A 35 10.24 8.04 2.33
C ARG A 35 9.57 7.60 3.63
N HIS A 36 9.86 8.30 4.73
CA HIS A 36 9.26 8.03 6.05
C HIS A 36 7.72 7.96 6.01
N VAL A 37 7.07 8.91 5.32
CA VAL A 37 5.60 8.91 5.15
C VAL A 37 5.11 7.70 4.36
N GLU A 38 5.87 7.21 3.38
CA GLU A 38 5.48 6.06 2.59
C GLU A 38 5.58 4.77 3.41
N LYS A 39 6.67 4.63 4.17
CA LYS A 39 6.95 3.49 5.02
C LYS A 39 6.01 3.40 6.23
N ASP A 40 5.73 4.52 6.89
CA ASP A 40 5.05 4.52 8.19
C ASP A 40 3.57 4.92 8.12
N VAL A 41 3.11 5.46 6.98
CA VAL A 41 1.71 5.90 6.81
C VAL A 41 1.05 5.26 5.59
N LEU A 42 1.65 5.36 4.40
CA LEU A 42 0.96 4.94 3.16
C LEU A 42 0.92 3.41 2.99
N ILE A 43 2.05 2.72 3.16
CA ILE A 43 2.09 1.25 3.09
C ILE A 43 1.24 0.64 4.23
N PRO A 44 1.37 1.07 5.51
CA PRO A 44 0.52 0.57 6.58
C PRO A 44 -0.97 0.81 6.37
N LYS A 45 -1.34 1.87 5.62
CA LYS A 45 -2.73 2.11 5.23
C LYS A 45 -3.23 1.06 4.23
N ILE A 46 -2.45 0.76 3.19
CA ILE A 46 -2.78 -0.30 2.22
C ILE A 46 -2.88 -1.64 2.94
N MET A 47 -1.92 -1.95 3.81
CA MET A 47 -1.96 -3.15 4.65
C MET A 47 -3.23 -3.24 5.48
N ARG A 48 -3.66 -2.13 6.10
CA ARG A 48 -4.89 -2.09 6.91
C ARG A 48 -6.14 -2.40 6.10
N GLU A 49 -6.28 -1.78 4.93
CA GLU A 49 -7.43 -1.99 4.05
C GLU A 49 -7.48 -3.45 3.59
N LYS A 50 -6.35 -3.98 3.13
CA LYS A 50 -6.22 -5.34 2.62
C LYS A 50 -6.37 -6.41 3.72
N ALA A 51 -5.86 -6.14 4.92
CA ALA A 51 -6.05 -7.03 6.07
C ALA A 51 -7.52 -7.08 6.52
N ARG A 52 -8.27 -5.97 6.42
CA ARG A 52 -9.72 -5.96 6.68
C ARG A 52 -10.50 -6.77 5.64
N GLU A 53 -10.08 -6.74 4.39
CA GLU A 53 -10.67 -7.59 3.34
C GLU A 53 -10.38 -9.08 3.58
N ARG A 54 -9.17 -9.44 4.02
CA ARG A 54 -8.81 -10.83 4.35
C ARG A 54 -9.49 -11.34 5.61
N CYS A 55 -9.59 -10.52 6.65
CA CYS A 55 -10.28 -10.82 7.90
C CYS A 55 -11.78 -10.48 7.86
N PHE A 56 -12.42 -10.59 6.68
CA PHE A 56 -13.80 -10.14 6.47
C PHE A 56 -14.80 -10.84 7.41
N GLU A 57 -14.62 -12.12 7.69
CA GLU A 57 -15.49 -12.88 8.60
C GLU A 57 -15.44 -12.31 10.03
N GLN A 58 -14.23 -12.10 10.56
CA GLN A 58 -14.04 -11.55 11.90
C GLN A 58 -14.54 -10.10 11.98
N VAL A 59 -14.35 -9.32 10.91
CA VAL A 59 -14.92 -7.96 10.80
C VAL A 59 -16.44 -8.02 10.83
N GLN A 60 -17.04 -8.97 10.10
CA GLN A 60 -18.49 -9.12 10.03
C GLN A 60 -19.07 -9.52 11.40
N ASP A 61 -18.46 -10.48 12.09
CA ASP A 61 -18.93 -10.94 13.39
C ASP A 61 -18.76 -9.89 14.48
N PHE A 62 -17.62 -9.17 14.48
CA PHE A 62 -17.45 -8.01 15.34
C PHE A 62 -18.50 -6.94 15.04
N THR A 63 -18.77 -6.64 13.76
CA THR A 63 -19.78 -5.66 13.36
C THR A 63 -21.19 -6.07 13.77
N LYS A 64 -21.55 -7.35 13.64
CA LYS A 64 -22.83 -7.89 14.14
C LYS A 64 -22.94 -7.70 15.65
N CYS A 65 -21.93 -8.12 16.41
CA CYS A 65 -21.94 -7.95 17.86
C CYS A 65 -22.05 -6.47 18.29
N CYS A 66 -21.37 -5.56 17.58
CA CYS A 66 -21.45 -4.13 17.85
C CYS A 66 -22.87 -3.58 17.63
N LYS A 67 -23.54 -4.01 16.55
CA LYS A 67 -24.92 -3.61 16.26
C LYS A 67 -25.89 -4.13 17.32
N ASP A 68 -25.70 -5.35 17.81
CA ASP A 68 -26.60 -5.99 18.77
C ASP A 68 -26.37 -5.49 20.21
N SER A 69 -25.13 -5.15 20.57
CA SER A 69 -24.76 -4.78 21.94
C SER A 69 -24.90 -3.29 22.25
N GLY A 70 -24.99 -2.43 21.23
CA GLY A 70 -25.08 -0.98 21.36
C GLY A 70 -23.99 -0.42 22.29
N VAL A 71 -24.38 0.33 23.31
CA VAL A 71 -23.46 0.99 24.26
C VAL A 71 -22.60 -0.01 25.06
N LEU A 72 -23.04 -1.25 25.23
CA LEU A 72 -22.32 -2.28 25.99
C LEU A 72 -21.29 -3.07 25.16
N MET A 73 -21.01 -2.66 23.92
CA MET A 73 -20.12 -3.39 22.99
C MET A 73 -18.73 -3.68 23.55
N VAL A 74 -18.13 -2.76 24.31
CA VAL A 74 -16.76 -2.90 24.83
C VAL A 74 -16.64 -4.04 25.85
N VAL A 75 -17.75 -4.38 26.51
CA VAL A 75 -17.81 -5.48 27.49
C VAL A 75 -18.28 -6.77 26.82
N LYS A 76 -19.33 -6.70 26.00
CA LYS A 76 -19.95 -7.89 25.41
C LYS A 76 -19.17 -8.46 24.21
N CYS A 77 -18.58 -7.62 23.37
CA CYS A 77 -17.93 -8.03 22.13
C CYS A 77 -16.41 -8.27 22.26
N ARG A 78 -15.94 -8.58 23.48
CA ARG A 78 -14.50 -8.78 23.72
C ARG A 78 -13.95 -9.98 22.96
N LYS A 79 -14.74 -11.04 22.82
CA LYS A 79 -14.32 -12.28 22.14
C LYS A 79 -14.11 -12.02 20.65
N GLU A 80 -15.08 -11.39 20.01
CA GLU A 80 -15.06 -11.04 18.59
C GLU A 80 -13.94 -10.03 18.31
N ASN A 81 -13.73 -9.06 19.21
CA ASN A 81 -12.64 -8.10 19.09
C ASN A 81 -11.26 -8.76 19.20
N SER A 82 -11.08 -9.72 20.12
CA SER A 82 -9.83 -10.48 20.23
C SER A 82 -9.57 -11.31 18.97
N ALA A 83 -10.58 -12.02 18.46
CA ALA A 83 -10.46 -12.80 17.23
C ALA A 83 -10.09 -11.92 16.01
N LEU A 84 -10.75 -10.76 15.88
CA LEU A 84 -10.42 -9.78 14.83
C LEU A 84 -8.99 -9.25 14.99
N LYS A 85 -8.59 -8.90 16.22
CA LYS A 85 -7.25 -8.40 16.52
C LYS A 85 -6.18 -9.44 16.20
N GLU A 86 -6.40 -10.69 16.55
CA GLU A 86 -5.49 -11.81 16.25
C GLU A 86 -5.31 -11.99 14.74
N CYS A 87 -6.40 -11.98 13.97
CA CYS A 87 -6.34 -12.08 12.50
C CYS A 87 -5.53 -10.91 11.89
N LEU A 88 -5.80 -9.68 12.34
CA LEU A 88 -5.08 -8.51 11.84
C LEU A 88 -3.58 -8.56 12.20
N ILE A 89 -3.24 -8.91 13.44
CA ILE A 89 -1.85 -9.00 13.91
C ILE A 89 -1.08 -10.05 13.12
N ALA A 90 -1.70 -11.19 12.80
CA ALA A 90 -1.07 -12.23 11.99
C ALA A 90 -0.61 -11.69 10.63
N HIS A 91 -1.42 -10.84 9.98
CA HIS A 91 -1.04 -10.21 8.72
C HIS A 91 -0.03 -9.07 8.89
N TYR A 92 -0.12 -8.25 9.93
CA TYR A 92 0.86 -7.18 10.15
C TYR A 92 2.28 -7.69 10.45
N ASN A 93 2.38 -8.85 11.09
CA ASN A 93 3.67 -9.48 11.39
C ASN A 93 4.24 -10.30 10.22
N ASP A 94 3.48 -10.48 9.14
CA ASP A 94 3.91 -11.24 7.97
C ASP A 94 4.75 -10.36 7.02
N PRO A 95 6.06 -10.63 6.85
CA PRO A 95 6.90 -9.87 5.94
C PRO A 95 6.48 -10.05 4.47
N ALA A 96 5.90 -11.19 4.09
CA ALA A 96 5.41 -11.41 2.73
C ALA A 96 4.24 -10.47 2.40
N PHE A 97 3.34 -10.28 3.37
CA PHE A 97 2.23 -9.34 3.25
C PHE A 97 2.70 -7.89 3.15
N TYR A 98 3.74 -7.50 3.90
CA TYR A 98 4.32 -6.17 3.80
C TYR A 98 4.89 -5.91 2.39
N GLU A 99 5.67 -6.84 1.84
CA GLU A 99 6.25 -6.68 0.50
C GLU A 99 5.18 -6.64 -0.60
N GLU A 100 4.11 -7.45 -0.48
CA GLU A 100 2.96 -7.37 -1.39
C GLU A 100 2.33 -5.97 -1.39
N CYS A 101 2.07 -5.41 -0.19
CA CYS A 101 1.49 -4.07 -0.04
C CYS A 101 2.44 -2.97 -0.51
N LYS A 102 3.75 -3.14 -0.32
CA LYS A 102 4.79 -2.24 -0.82
C LYS A 102 4.84 -2.24 -2.35
N MET A 103 4.74 -3.39 -3.00
CA MET A 103 4.69 -3.46 -4.47
C MET A 103 3.43 -2.78 -5.03
N GLU A 104 2.28 -2.97 -4.37
CA GLU A 104 1.05 -2.25 -4.73
C GLU A 104 1.22 -0.74 -4.59
N TYR A 105 1.84 -0.27 -3.49
CA TYR A 105 2.17 1.13 -3.28
C TYR A 105 3.08 1.71 -4.38
N LEU A 106 4.15 0.99 -4.73
CA LEU A 106 5.10 1.45 -5.74
C LEU A 106 4.44 1.57 -7.12
N LYS A 107 3.55 0.63 -7.47
CA LYS A 107 2.76 0.69 -8.70
C LYS A 107 1.83 1.90 -8.72
N GLU A 108 1.07 2.14 -7.65
CA GLU A 108 0.23 3.34 -7.53
C GLU A 108 1.04 4.63 -7.61
N ARG A 109 2.26 4.63 -7.05
CA ARG A 109 3.18 5.77 -7.11
C ARG A 109 3.66 6.04 -8.53
N GLU A 110 3.99 5.00 -9.29
CA GLU A 110 4.36 5.10 -10.70
C GLU A 110 3.20 5.62 -11.55
N GLU A 111 2.00 5.07 -11.35
CA GLU A 111 0.78 5.53 -12.03
C GLU A 111 0.48 7.00 -11.72
N PHE A 112 0.66 7.43 -10.47
CA PHE A 112 0.53 8.83 -10.08
C PHE A 112 1.57 9.73 -10.75
N ARG A 113 2.83 9.26 -10.91
CA ARG A 113 3.87 10.00 -11.64
C ARG A 113 3.54 10.15 -13.12
N LYS A 114 2.95 9.12 -13.74
CA LYS A 114 2.57 9.13 -15.16
C LYS A 114 1.32 9.97 -15.44
N THR A 115 0.31 9.84 -14.60
CA THR A 115 -1.04 10.39 -14.88
C THR A 115 -1.38 11.65 -14.08
N GLY A 116 -0.71 11.88 -12.95
CA GLY A 116 -1.03 12.95 -12.00
C GLY A 116 -2.33 12.73 -11.21
N ILE A 117 -3.04 11.62 -11.42
CA ILE A 117 -4.35 11.37 -10.80
C ILE A 117 -4.16 10.49 -9.54
N PRO A 118 -4.57 10.94 -8.35
CA PRO A 118 -4.44 10.15 -7.13
C PRO A 118 -5.47 9.00 -7.09
N THR A 119 -5.03 7.81 -6.69
CA THR A 119 -5.92 6.67 -6.47
C THR A 119 -6.96 6.97 -5.38
N LYS A 120 -8.21 6.53 -5.56
CA LYS A 120 -9.31 6.73 -4.59
C LYS A 120 -8.94 6.25 -3.18
N LYS A 121 -8.14 5.18 -3.07
CA LYS A 121 -7.59 4.68 -1.80
C LYS A 121 -6.78 5.75 -1.06
N ARG A 122 -5.97 6.56 -1.76
CA ARG A 122 -5.18 7.66 -1.17
C ARG A 122 -6.04 8.78 -0.59
N LEU A 123 -7.19 9.08 -1.23
CA LEU A 123 -8.10 10.17 -0.84
C LEU A 123 -8.96 9.87 0.39
N GLN A 124 -9.20 8.60 0.71
CA GLN A 124 -9.89 8.24 1.95
C GLN A 124 -9.02 8.65 3.14
N LYS A 125 -9.44 9.64 3.93
CA LYS A 125 -8.73 10.00 5.16
C LYS A 125 -8.63 8.74 6.03
N LEU A 126 -7.49 8.53 6.69
CA LEU A 126 -7.39 7.49 7.73
C LEU A 126 -8.60 7.71 8.66
N PRO A 127 -9.45 6.71 8.90
CA PRO A 127 -10.49 6.89 9.90
C PRO A 127 -9.77 7.21 11.20
N THR A 128 -9.93 8.46 11.66
CA THR A 128 -9.55 8.89 13.00
C THR A 128 -10.54 8.19 13.91
N SER A 129 -10.27 6.91 14.23
CA SER A 129 -10.98 6.24 15.29
C SER A 129 -10.60 6.98 16.57
N MET A 130 -11.51 7.81 17.05
CA MET A 130 -11.68 8.05 18.48
C MET A 130 -12.24 6.78 19.11
#